data_AF-A0A3N9U809-F1
#
_entry.id   AF-A0A3N9U809-F1
#
_cell.length_a   1.000
_cell.length_b   1.000
_cell.length_c   1.000
_cell.angle_alpha   90.00
_cell.angle_beta   90.00
_cell.angle_gamma   90.00
#
_symmetry.space_group_name_H-M   'P 1'
#
loop_
_entity.id
_entity.type
_entity.pdbx_description
1 polymer ?
#
loop_
_entity_poly.entity_id
_entity_poly.type
_entity_poly.pdbx_seq_one_letter_code
_entity_poly.pdbx_strand_id
1 'polypeptide(L)'
;MKKAIIALTLIVLSVAIFLTACSSPKSEFMASFRNIVKNKQYTATFMLQPKAISGFEALDRLNPEALTASNLTVKTSRDTERDLTYSTFGIHIGGAPTMDLTAHSFQNGSTGKTFVPVNDFFETAAPVTNMLDLATDSVYSKVLSENEDLKGKYIDLLQTLQNVTGQVIDENTVDEQADQLQAIEGKTAFLLYKKLNSLDKSHYQTVNGTIKLTLNKKELAELANAWLEEFHSNQDFISIYAEIAGLTESQAKEGWENRSSEMQDALKSLIQNKKIQLSTIMTVYPDSDKGVKKLVMAFDYANQDKQQKLKFDFTMNLLDFEKIPTPPTKEDILTKKELDNVMTDIIRAQRK
;
A
#
# COMPACT_ATOMS: atom_id res chain seq x y z
N MET A 1 -0.20 -0.95 21.45
CA MET A 1 -0.88 -2.12 20.83
C MET A 1 -1.52 -1.80 19.48
N LYS A 2 -2.51 -0.90 19.36
CA LYS A 2 -3.08 -0.49 18.05
C LYS A 2 -2.01 -0.04 17.03
N LYS A 3 -1.05 0.79 17.47
CA LYS A 3 0.07 1.29 16.65
C LYS A 3 1.08 0.20 16.20
N ALA A 4 1.28 -0.85 17.01
CA ALA A 4 2.18 -1.96 16.68
C ALA A 4 1.59 -2.87 15.59
N ILE A 5 0.25 -3.04 15.58
CA ILE A 5 -0.47 -3.77 14.53
C ILE A 5 -0.37 -3.02 13.20
N ILE A 6 -0.47 -1.69 13.20
CA ILE A 6 -0.34 -0.86 11.98
C ILE A 6 1.08 -0.97 11.37
N ALA A 7 2.13 -0.90 12.20
CA ALA A 7 3.51 -1.11 11.72
C ALA A 7 3.70 -2.50 11.10
N LEU A 8 3.15 -3.54 11.74
CA LEU A 8 3.20 -4.91 11.24
C LEU A 8 2.44 -5.07 9.90
N THR A 9 1.32 -4.38 9.71
CA THR A 9 0.58 -4.37 8.43
C THR A 9 1.36 -3.68 7.31
N LEU A 10 2.01 -2.55 7.59
CA LEU A 10 2.86 -1.81 6.63
C LEU A 10 4.07 -2.65 6.19
N ILE A 11 4.63 -3.43 7.10
CA ILE A 11 5.76 -4.33 6.83
C ILE A 11 5.34 -5.54 5.99
N VAL A 12 4.14 -6.09 6.22
CA VAL A 12 3.60 -7.17 5.38
C VAL A 12 3.34 -6.70 3.94
N LEU A 13 2.96 -5.43 3.74
CA LEU A 13 2.78 -4.84 2.41
C LEU A 13 4.09 -4.66 1.63
N SER A 14 5.24 -4.58 2.32
CA SER A 14 6.51 -4.21 1.71
C SER A 14 7.44 -5.39 1.34
N VAL A 15 7.03 -6.66 1.57
CA VAL A 15 7.84 -7.91 1.42
C VAL A 15 8.14 -8.32 -0.03
N ALA A 16 8.16 -7.40 -0.98
CA ALA A 16 8.72 -7.67 -2.30
C ALA A 16 10.10 -7.00 -2.39
N ILE A 17 11.22 -7.76 -2.23
CA ILE A 17 12.30 -7.89 -3.25
C ILE A 17 13.72 -8.40 -2.78
N PHE A 18 14.20 -9.56 -3.34
CA PHE A 18 15.55 -10.02 -3.89
C PHE A 18 16.87 -9.85 -3.07
N LEU A 19 17.88 -10.77 -2.94
CA LEU A 19 18.76 -11.59 -3.84
C LEU A 19 19.33 -12.99 -3.24
N THR A 20 20.65 -13.30 -3.24
CA THR A 20 21.44 -14.56 -3.58
C THR A 20 21.25 -15.99 -2.92
N ALA A 21 21.72 -17.06 -3.61
CA ALA A 21 21.34 -18.50 -3.47
C ALA A 21 22.43 -19.47 -2.92
N CYS A 22 22.00 -20.59 -2.30
CA CYS A 22 22.60 -21.96 -2.21
C CYS A 22 21.60 -23.02 -1.64
N SER A 23 21.32 -24.09 -2.42
CA SER A 23 20.57 -25.36 -2.19
C SER A 23 19.88 -25.66 -0.83
N SER A 24 18.96 -24.80 -0.37
CA SER A 24 18.14 -25.04 0.83
C SER A 24 16.76 -24.39 0.67
N PRO A 25 15.71 -24.79 1.43
CA PRO A 25 14.38 -24.16 1.36
C PRO A 25 14.42 -22.64 1.52
N LYS A 26 15.31 -22.15 2.39
CA LYS A 26 15.63 -20.73 2.52
C LYS A 26 16.14 -20.12 1.21
N SER A 27 17.12 -20.74 0.58
CA SER A 27 17.64 -20.28 -0.71
C SER A 27 16.60 -20.34 -1.82
N GLU A 28 15.76 -21.37 -1.86
CA GLU A 28 14.68 -21.48 -2.86
C GLU A 28 13.64 -20.37 -2.66
N PHE A 29 13.29 -20.06 -1.41
CA PHE A 29 12.44 -18.91 -1.07
C PHE A 29 13.07 -17.61 -1.59
N MET A 30 14.32 -17.31 -1.20
CA MET A 30 15.00 -16.08 -1.64
C MET A 30 15.21 -16.04 -3.16
N ALA A 31 15.42 -17.19 -3.82
CA ALA A 31 15.57 -17.28 -5.27
C ALA A 31 14.26 -17.10 -6.04
N SER A 32 13.12 -17.46 -5.44
CA SER A 32 11.80 -17.25 -6.04
C SER A 32 11.51 -15.74 -6.15
N PHE A 33 11.73 -15.02 -5.05
CA PHE A 33 11.90 -13.57 -5.08
C PHE A 33 13.27 -13.17 -5.66
N ARG A 34 13.95 -13.95 -6.50
CA ARG A 34 15.07 -13.47 -7.34
C ARG A 34 14.75 -13.40 -8.83
N ASN A 35 13.64 -13.98 -9.27
CA ASN A 35 13.30 -13.94 -10.68
C ASN A 35 12.26 -12.84 -11.03
N ILE A 36 11.36 -12.43 -10.13
CA ILE A 36 10.42 -11.31 -10.34
C ILE A 36 11.11 -9.98 -10.77
N VAL A 37 12.12 -9.45 -10.08
CA VAL A 37 12.89 -8.24 -10.50
C VAL A 37 13.68 -8.44 -11.78
N LYS A 38 14.05 -9.68 -12.12
CA LYS A 38 14.70 -9.95 -13.41
C LYS A 38 13.70 -9.89 -14.56
N ASN A 39 12.40 -10.11 -14.29
CA ASN A 39 11.37 -10.03 -15.30
C ASN A 39 11.17 -8.57 -15.70
N LYS A 40 11.64 -8.23 -16.90
CA LYS A 40 11.45 -6.90 -17.51
C LYS A 40 9.98 -6.54 -17.70
N GLN A 41 9.12 -7.55 -17.81
CA GLN A 41 7.68 -7.40 -17.94
C GLN A 41 6.99 -8.40 -17.03
N TYR A 42 6.04 -7.94 -16.21
CA TYR A 42 5.24 -8.83 -15.36
C TYR A 42 3.88 -8.22 -15.03
N THR A 43 2.92 -9.08 -14.72
CA THR A 43 1.64 -8.70 -14.11
C THR A 43 1.46 -9.46 -12.80
N ALA A 44 1.07 -8.77 -11.74
CA ALA A 44 0.80 -9.34 -10.43
C ALA A 44 -0.55 -8.88 -9.89
N THR A 45 -1.29 -9.79 -9.26
CA THR A 45 -2.48 -9.45 -8.48
C THR A 45 -2.19 -9.63 -7.00
N PHE A 46 -2.52 -8.64 -6.20
CA PHE A 46 -2.46 -8.64 -4.75
C PHE A 46 -3.88 -8.57 -4.19
N MET A 47 -4.13 -9.28 -3.10
CA MET A 47 -5.40 -9.23 -2.38
C MET A 47 -5.13 -9.27 -0.89
N LEU A 48 -5.65 -8.30 -0.15
CA LEU A 48 -5.71 -8.28 1.31
C LEU A 48 -7.16 -8.56 1.73
N GLN A 49 -7.36 -9.59 2.56
CA GLN A 49 -8.69 -9.98 3.01
C GLN A 49 -8.68 -10.27 4.52
N PRO A 50 -9.44 -9.53 5.34
CA PRO A 50 -9.67 -9.89 6.73
C PRO A 50 -10.47 -11.21 6.81
N LYS A 51 -10.03 -12.11 7.69
CA LYS A 51 -10.65 -13.42 7.91
C LYS A 51 -11.36 -13.51 9.25
N ALA A 52 -10.93 -12.72 10.24
CA ALA A 52 -11.58 -12.61 11.52
C ALA A 52 -11.20 -11.28 12.19
N ILE A 53 -12.18 -10.58 12.75
CA ILE A 53 -11.98 -9.38 13.56
C ILE A 53 -12.93 -9.47 14.75
N SER A 54 -12.40 -9.44 15.98
CA SER A 54 -13.24 -9.41 17.19
C SER A 54 -12.53 -8.77 18.37
N GLY A 55 -13.31 -8.19 19.30
CA GLY A 55 -12.81 -7.63 20.56
C GLY A 55 -12.13 -6.26 20.45
N PHE A 56 -12.26 -5.59 19.31
CA PHE A 56 -11.65 -4.28 19.06
C PHE A 56 -12.74 -3.19 19.06
N GLU A 57 -12.91 -2.50 20.18
CA GLU A 57 -13.89 -1.40 20.34
C GLU A 57 -13.84 -0.34 19.21
N ALA A 58 -12.64 -0.07 18.67
CA ALA A 58 -12.47 0.87 17.56
C ALA A 58 -13.00 0.35 16.21
N LEU A 59 -13.05 -0.97 16.03
CA LEU A 59 -13.54 -1.63 14.82
C LEU A 59 -14.99 -2.10 14.96
N ASP A 60 -15.52 -2.17 16.19
CA ASP A 60 -16.94 -2.51 16.42
C ASP A 60 -17.87 -1.50 15.74
N ARG A 61 -17.45 -0.22 15.68
CA ARG A 61 -18.17 0.84 14.93
C ARG A 61 -18.14 0.66 13.41
N LEU A 62 -17.23 -0.15 12.89
CA LEU A 62 -17.05 -0.39 11.46
C LEU A 62 -17.75 -1.66 10.97
N ASN A 63 -18.62 -2.27 11.79
CA ASN A 63 -19.28 -3.53 11.52
C ASN A 63 -18.25 -4.65 11.18
N PRO A 64 -17.75 -5.40 12.18
CA PRO A 64 -16.75 -6.44 11.97
C PRO A 64 -17.13 -7.49 10.92
N GLU A 65 -18.42 -7.81 10.77
CA GLU A 65 -18.90 -8.73 9.73
C GLU A 65 -18.68 -8.15 8.32
N ALA A 66 -19.04 -6.88 8.14
CA ALA A 66 -18.77 -6.13 6.89
C ALA A 66 -17.28 -6.14 6.58
N LEU A 67 -16.42 -5.81 7.55
CA LEU A 67 -14.96 -5.83 7.37
C LEU A 67 -14.40 -7.20 6.97
N THR A 68 -14.96 -8.31 7.49
CA THR A 68 -14.54 -9.67 7.08
C THR A 68 -15.06 -10.08 5.70
N ALA A 69 -16.13 -9.45 5.22
CA ALA A 69 -16.61 -9.58 3.85
C ALA A 69 -15.86 -8.65 2.88
N SER A 70 -15.21 -7.59 3.38
CA SER A 70 -14.41 -6.66 2.59
C SER A 70 -13.08 -7.23 2.08
N ASN A 71 -12.56 -6.66 1.00
CA ASN A 71 -11.20 -6.92 0.53
C ASN A 71 -10.61 -5.70 -0.21
N LEU A 72 -9.29 -5.66 -0.25
CA LEU A 72 -8.52 -4.73 -1.07
C LEU A 72 -7.76 -5.53 -2.12
N THR A 73 -7.93 -5.21 -3.39
CA THR A 73 -7.21 -5.81 -4.51
C THR A 73 -6.33 -4.77 -5.20
N VAL A 74 -5.15 -5.19 -5.64
CA VAL A 74 -4.29 -4.40 -6.53
C VAL A 74 -3.83 -5.29 -7.66
N LYS A 75 -4.08 -4.94 -8.91
CA LYS A 75 -3.48 -5.58 -10.07
C LYS A 75 -2.48 -4.63 -10.68
N THR A 76 -1.22 -5.00 -10.74
CA THR A 76 -0.17 -4.17 -11.34
C THR A 76 0.44 -4.88 -12.54
N SER A 77 0.71 -4.12 -13.59
CA SER A 77 1.50 -4.56 -14.75
C SER A 77 2.68 -3.62 -14.91
N ARG A 78 3.89 -4.14 -14.94
CA ARG A 78 5.14 -3.38 -15.09
C ARG A 78 5.80 -3.73 -16.40
N ASP A 79 6.30 -2.69 -17.07
CA ASP A 79 7.13 -2.79 -18.27
C ASP A 79 8.37 -1.92 -18.09
N THR A 80 9.51 -2.57 -17.83
CA THR A 80 10.78 -1.88 -17.56
C THR A 80 11.36 -1.24 -18.81
N GLU A 81 11.04 -1.72 -20.02
CA GLU A 81 11.60 -1.13 -21.26
C GLU A 81 10.89 0.16 -21.63
N ARG A 82 9.58 0.24 -21.39
CA ARG A 82 8.81 1.50 -21.45
C ARG A 82 8.87 2.31 -20.16
N ASP A 83 9.52 1.77 -19.13
CA ASP A 83 9.62 2.34 -17.80
C ASP A 83 8.26 2.77 -17.20
N LEU A 84 7.26 1.90 -17.38
CA LEU A 84 5.86 2.19 -17.08
C LEU A 84 5.24 1.11 -16.20
N THR A 85 4.48 1.54 -15.21
CA THR A 85 3.60 0.67 -14.40
C THR A 85 2.16 1.11 -14.60
N TYR A 86 1.24 0.15 -14.69
CA TYR A 86 -0.20 0.40 -14.62
C TYR A 86 -0.83 -0.44 -13.53
N SER A 87 -1.60 0.20 -12.66
CA SER A 87 -2.21 -0.43 -11.49
C SER A 87 -3.72 -0.22 -11.50
N THR A 88 -4.48 -1.28 -11.25
CA THR A 88 -5.89 -1.24 -10.90
C THR A 88 -6.03 -1.52 -9.40
N PHE A 89 -6.62 -0.61 -8.66
CA PHE A 89 -6.96 -0.73 -7.26
C PHE A 89 -8.46 -1.02 -7.14
N GLY A 90 -8.81 -2.01 -6.33
CA GLY A 90 -10.19 -2.36 -6.04
C GLY A 90 -10.40 -2.40 -4.54
N ILE A 91 -11.43 -1.71 -4.04
CA ILE A 91 -11.88 -1.80 -2.65
C ILE A 91 -13.30 -2.33 -2.69
N HIS A 92 -13.48 -3.53 -2.14
CA HIS A 92 -14.79 -4.08 -1.88
C HIS A 92 -15.09 -3.91 -0.39
N ILE A 93 -16.17 -3.21 -0.07
CA ILE A 93 -16.71 -3.08 1.29
C ILE A 93 -17.94 -3.97 1.38
N GLY A 94 -17.83 -5.05 2.16
CA GLY A 94 -18.94 -5.96 2.39
C GLY A 94 -20.03 -5.37 3.29
N GLY A 95 -21.15 -6.07 3.42
CA GLY A 95 -22.31 -5.64 4.20
C GLY A 95 -23.41 -5.01 3.35
N ALA A 96 -24.33 -4.28 3.99
CA ALA A 96 -25.47 -3.65 3.35
C ALA A 96 -25.50 -2.13 3.66
N PRO A 97 -25.33 -1.26 2.65
CA PRO A 97 -25.07 -1.57 1.24
C PRO A 97 -23.63 -2.08 1.03
N THR A 98 -23.47 -2.98 0.06
CA THR A 98 -22.14 -3.33 -0.46
C THR A 98 -21.62 -2.18 -1.32
N MET A 99 -20.34 -1.87 -1.23
CA MET A 99 -19.72 -0.81 -2.04
C MET A 99 -18.46 -1.33 -2.71
N ASP A 100 -18.36 -1.08 -4.01
CA ASP A 100 -17.18 -1.38 -4.81
C ASP A 100 -16.61 -0.08 -5.37
N LEU A 101 -15.33 0.16 -5.10
CA LEU A 101 -14.57 1.24 -5.70
C LEU A 101 -13.45 0.64 -6.54
N THR A 102 -13.33 1.10 -7.78
CA THR A 102 -12.20 0.78 -8.64
C THR A 102 -11.51 2.08 -9.03
N ALA A 103 -10.19 2.08 -8.98
CA ALA A 103 -9.37 3.19 -9.44
C ALA A 103 -8.17 2.64 -10.21
N HIS A 104 -7.62 3.45 -11.10
CA HIS A 104 -6.52 3.12 -11.96
C HIS A 104 -5.40 4.13 -11.79
N SER A 105 -4.16 3.70 -12.03
CA SER A 105 -3.06 4.64 -12.14
C SER A 105 -2.01 4.18 -13.14
N PHE A 106 -1.34 5.15 -13.74
CA PHE A 106 -0.07 4.99 -14.43
C PHE A 106 1.03 5.53 -13.54
N GLN A 107 2.17 4.84 -13.46
CA GLN A 107 3.37 5.35 -12.80
C GLN A 107 4.53 5.29 -13.78
N ASN A 108 5.20 6.42 -13.97
CA ASN A 108 6.48 6.47 -14.67
C ASN A 108 7.58 6.01 -13.69
N GLY A 109 8.40 5.03 -14.07
CA GLY A 109 9.40 4.48 -13.15
C GLY A 109 10.67 5.33 -12.97
N SER A 110 11.01 6.19 -13.93
CA SER A 110 12.18 7.07 -13.88
C SER A 110 11.87 8.37 -13.17
N THR A 111 10.62 8.85 -13.28
CA THR A 111 10.21 10.09 -12.62
C THR A 111 9.34 9.85 -11.40
N GLY A 112 8.95 8.60 -11.09
CA GLY A 112 8.03 8.21 -10.01
C GLY A 112 6.61 8.82 -10.04
N LYS A 113 6.35 9.76 -10.96
CA LYS A 113 5.05 10.45 -11.15
C LYS A 113 3.93 9.44 -11.37
N THR A 114 2.82 9.69 -10.66
CA THR A 114 1.63 8.85 -10.70
C THR A 114 0.44 9.63 -11.26
N PHE A 115 -0.17 9.08 -12.30
CA PHE A 115 -1.30 9.69 -13.01
C PHE A 115 -2.56 8.84 -12.83
N VAL A 116 -3.66 9.47 -12.43
CA VAL A 116 -4.96 8.82 -12.21
C VAL A 116 -5.95 9.29 -13.27
N PRO A 117 -6.62 8.40 -14.03
CA PRO A 117 -7.64 8.81 -14.98
C PRO A 117 -8.80 9.51 -14.29
N VAL A 118 -9.22 10.65 -14.83
CA VAL A 118 -10.41 11.36 -14.32
C VAL A 118 -11.68 10.52 -14.52
N ASN A 119 -11.71 9.68 -15.55
CA ASN A 119 -12.84 8.79 -15.84
C ASN A 119 -13.22 7.89 -14.66
N ASP A 120 -12.26 7.52 -13.78
CA ASP A 120 -12.54 6.70 -12.60
C ASP A 120 -13.53 7.36 -11.64
N PHE A 121 -13.58 8.71 -11.60
CA PHE A 121 -14.56 9.44 -10.80
C PHE A 121 -15.95 9.44 -11.44
N PHE A 122 -16.03 9.36 -12.78
CA PHE A 122 -17.31 9.30 -13.50
C PHE A 122 -17.96 7.91 -13.45
N GLU A 123 -17.18 6.85 -13.27
CA GLU A 123 -17.64 5.46 -13.29
C GLU A 123 -17.89 4.87 -11.89
N THR A 124 -18.09 5.72 -10.88
CA THR A 124 -18.41 5.25 -9.52
C THR A 124 -19.78 4.56 -9.47
N ALA A 125 -19.88 3.48 -8.68
CA ALA A 125 -21.14 2.80 -8.47
C ALA A 125 -22.11 3.68 -7.65
N ALA A 126 -23.42 3.60 -7.91
CA ALA A 126 -24.42 4.46 -7.29
C ALA A 126 -24.35 4.56 -5.74
N PRO A 127 -24.10 3.49 -4.97
CA PRO A 127 -23.90 3.61 -3.52
C PRO A 127 -22.72 4.52 -3.13
N VAL A 128 -21.63 4.46 -3.90
CA VAL A 128 -20.43 5.29 -3.70
C VAL A 128 -20.73 6.75 -4.07
N THR A 129 -21.33 6.98 -5.24
CA THR A 129 -21.73 8.32 -5.69
C THR A 129 -22.64 8.99 -4.67
N ASN A 130 -23.67 8.29 -4.19
CA ASN A 130 -24.60 8.80 -3.18
C ASN A 130 -23.90 9.15 -1.86
N MET A 131 -22.93 8.33 -1.43
CA MET A 131 -22.15 8.60 -0.22
C MET A 131 -21.26 9.84 -0.39
N LEU A 132 -20.60 9.98 -1.53
CA LEU A 132 -19.77 11.15 -1.84
C LEU A 132 -20.62 12.41 -1.95
N ASP A 133 -21.80 12.35 -2.57
CA ASP A 133 -22.75 13.46 -2.60
C ASP A 133 -23.25 13.82 -1.20
N LEU A 134 -23.55 12.84 -0.35
CA LEU A 134 -23.94 13.12 1.03
C LEU A 134 -22.81 13.81 1.81
N ALA A 135 -21.56 13.37 1.60
CA ALA A 135 -20.39 13.94 2.28
C ALA A 135 -20.01 15.34 1.76
N THR A 136 -20.42 15.67 0.54
CA THR A 136 -20.04 16.91 -0.16
C THR A 136 -21.23 17.82 -0.45
N ASP A 137 -22.41 17.57 0.13
CA ASP A 137 -23.65 18.28 -0.17
C ASP A 137 -23.94 18.39 -1.69
N SER A 138 -23.80 17.26 -2.38
CA SER A 138 -23.96 17.08 -3.83
C SER A 138 -22.97 17.85 -4.73
N VAL A 139 -21.91 18.42 -4.15
CA VAL A 139 -20.83 19.07 -4.93
C VAL A 139 -20.16 18.07 -5.85
N TYR A 140 -19.92 16.84 -5.39
CA TYR A 140 -19.24 15.80 -6.17
C TYR A 140 -19.92 15.53 -7.52
N SER A 141 -21.20 15.13 -7.53
CA SER A 141 -21.92 14.86 -8.78
C SER A 141 -22.08 16.11 -9.64
N LYS A 142 -22.24 17.29 -9.03
CA LYS A 142 -22.33 18.54 -9.79
C LYS A 142 -21.03 18.85 -10.54
N VAL A 143 -19.88 18.73 -9.86
CA VAL A 143 -18.54 18.86 -10.45
C VAL A 143 -18.38 17.96 -11.64
N LEU A 144 -18.72 16.68 -11.52
CA LEU A 144 -18.59 15.75 -12.62
C LEU A 144 -19.53 16.11 -13.79
N SER A 145 -20.80 16.39 -13.51
CA SER A 145 -21.80 16.69 -14.55
C SER A 145 -21.51 17.95 -15.37
N GLU A 146 -20.88 18.95 -14.76
CA GLU A 146 -20.55 20.22 -15.42
C GLU A 146 -19.20 20.17 -16.16
N ASN A 147 -18.41 19.10 -15.98
CA ASN A 147 -17.03 19.00 -16.49
C ASN A 147 -16.78 17.66 -17.21
N GLU A 148 -17.75 17.21 -18.03
CA GLU A 148 -17.63 15.94 -18.78
C GLU A 148 -16.46 15.91 -19.78
N ASP A 149 -16.00 17.08 -20.23
CA ASP A 149 -14.83 17.22 -21.09
C ASP A 149 -13.53 16.75 -20.42
N LEU A 150 -13.52 16.66 -19.08
CA LEU A 150 -12.38 16.14 -18.33
C LEU A 150 -12.29 14.61 -18.31
N LYS A 151 -13.31 13.87 -18.76
CA LYS A 151 -13.31 12.38 -18.74
C LYS A 151 -12.07 11.76 -19.39
N GLY A 152 -11.55 12.37 -20.45
CA GLY A 152 -10.35 11.91 -21.14
C GLY A 152 -9.02 12.34 -20.52
N LYS A 153 -9.06 13.09 -19.42
CA LYS A 153 -7.88 13.67 -18.77
C LYS A 153 -7.39 12.81 -17.61
N TYR A 154 -6.21 13.17 -17.11
CA TYR A 154 -5.53 12.52 -16.01
C TYR A 154 -5.10 13.53 -14.98
N ILE A 155 -5.07 13.10 -13.72
CA ILE A 155 -4.64 13.90 -12.58
C ILE A 155 -3.24 13.44 -12.18
N ASP A 156 -2.30 14.36 -12.05
CA ASP A 156 -1.05 14.11 -11.34
C ASP A 156 -1.33 14.08 -9.83
N LEU A 157 -1.10 12.92 -9.21
CA LEU A 157 -1.44 12.68 -7.81
C LEU A 157 -0.71 13.63 -6.86
N LEU A 158 0.58 13.90 -7.10
CA LEU A 158 1.39 14.73 -6.21
C LEU A 158 1.01 16.20 -6.32
N GLN A 159 0.79 16.71 -7.55
CA GLN A 159 0.26 18.07 -7.74
C GLN A 159 -1.10 18.25 -7.07
N THR A 160 -1.94 17.23 -7.12
CA THR A 160 -3.27 17.28 -6.49
C THR A 160 -3.17 17.31 -4.98
N LEU A 161 -2.27 16.50 -4.40
CA LEU A 161 -1.98 16.53 -2.97
C LEU A 161 -1.51 17.92 -2.54
N GLN A 162 -0.57 18.53 -3.27
CA GLN A 162 -0.13 19.91 -3.01
C GLN A 162 -1.30 20.91 -3.05
N ASN A 163 -2.22 20.77 -4.01
CA ASN A 163 -3.37 21.67 -4.09
C ASN A 163 -4.31 21.53 -2.88
N VAL A 164 -4.64 20.29 -2.47
CA VAL A 164 -5.57 20.05 -1.36
C VAL A 164 -4.96 20.34 0.02
N THR A 165 -3.63 20.26 0.16
CA THR A 165 -2.91 20.66 1.38
C THR A 165 -2.60 22.15 1.43
N GLY A 166 -2.93 22.92 0.39
CA GLY A 166 -2.69 24.36 0.32
C GLY A 166 -1.23 24.73 0.05
N GLN A 167 -0.44 23.79 -0.46
CA GLN A 167 0.94 24.00 -0.88
C GLN A 167 1.01 24.63 -2.28
N VAL A 168 2.14 25.26 -2.59
CA VAL A 168 2.42 25.75 -3.94
C VAL A 168 2.66 24.53 -4.82
N ILE A 169 1.93 24.42 -5.92
CA ILE A 169 2.17 23.36 -6.92
C ILE A 169 3.46 23.71 -7.65
N ASP A 170 4.49 22.88 -7.49
CA ASP A 170 5.80 23.01 -8.12
C ASP A 170 6.21 21.67 -8.74
N GLU A 171 6.39 21.65 -10.07
CA GLU A 171 6.80 20.45 -10.79
C GLU A 171 8.16 19.91 -10.30
N ASN A 172 9.08 20.78 -9.87
CA ASN A 172 10.37 20.34 -9.35
C ASN A 172 10.22 19.63 -8.00
N THR A 173 9.36 20.14 -7.13
CA THR A 173 9.03 19.47 -5.86
C THR A 173 8.37 18.13 -6.11
N VAL A 174 7.48 18.02 -7.10
CA VAL A 174 6.87 16.74 -7.49
C VAL A 174 7.91 15.72 -7.93
N ASP A 175 8.90 16.13 -8.74
CA ASP A 175 9.98 15.23 -9.16
C ASP A 175 10.86 14.80 -7.97
N GLU A 176 11.22 15.73 -7.08
CA GLU A 176 11.98 15.42 -5.86
C GLU A 176 11.23 14.42 -4.94
N GLN A 177 9.93 14.61 -4.73
CA GLN A 177 9.11 13.71 -3.93
C GLN A 177 9.05 12.30 -4.50
N ALA A 178 8.95 12.22 -5.83
CA ALA A 178 8.85 10.96 -6.51
C ALA A 178 10.17 10.15 -6.38
N ASP A 179 11.32 10.82 -6.46
CA ASP A 179 12.64 10.23 -6.19
C ASP A 179 12.76 9.76 -4.72
N GLN A 180 12.30 10.59 -3.77
CA GLN A 180 12.30 10.25 -2.34
C GLN A 180 11.45 9.00 -2.06
N LEU A 181 10.25 8.89 -2.65
CA LEU A 181 9.39 7.72 -2.53
C LEU A 181 10.07 6.46 -3.07
N GLN A 182 10.69 6.54 -4.24
CA GLN A 182 11.44 5.43 -4.82
C GLN A 182 12.61 4.98 -3.91
N ALA A 183 13.33 5.93 -3.30
CA ALA A 183 14.40 5.63 -2.36
C ALA A 183 13.89 4.91 -1.10
N ILE A 184 12.74 5.34 -0.55
CA ILE A 184 12.08 4.71 0.61
C ILE A 184 11.64 3.29 0.29
N GLU A 185 11.04 3.07 -0.89
CA GLU A 185 10.64 1.73 -1.37
C GLU A 185 11.85 0.80 -1.47
N GLY A 186 12.92 1.26 -2.13
CA GLY A 186 14.15 0.49 -2.30
C GLY A 186 14.81 0.10 -0.96
N LYS A 187 14.89 1.04 -0.01
CA LYS A 187 15.40 0.79 1.35
C LYS A 187 14.56 -0.24 2.09
N THR A 188 13.23 -0.11 2.02
CA THR A 188 12.32 -1.04 2.68
C THR A 188 12.47 -2.45 2.12
N ALA A 189 12.50 -2.61 0.80
CA ALA A 189 12.71 -3.89 0.14
C ALA A 189 14.03 -4.55 0.57
N PHE A 190 15.13 -3.79 0.57
CA PHE A 190 16.45 -4.29 0.96
C PHE A 190 16.50 -4.73 2.43
N LEU A 191 15.89 -3.95 3.33
CA LEU A 191 15.79 -4.28 4.74
C LEU A 191 15.06 -5.61 4.96
N LEU A 192 13.93 -5.79 4.28
CA LEU A 192 13.12 -7.02 4.36
C LEU A 192 13.93 -8.22 3.86
N TYR A 193 14.57 -8.09 2.70
CA TYR A 193 15.47 -9.12 2.18
C TYR A 193 16.54 -9.51 3.21
N LYS A 194 17.26 -8.52 3.76
CA LYS A 194 18.33 -8.76 4.75
C LYS A 194 17.80 -9.49 5.98
N LYS A 195 16.64 -9.08 6.49
CA LYS A 195 16.03 -9.67 7.69
C LYS A 195 15.57 -11.09 7.45
N LEU A 196 14.83 -11.36 6.38
CA LEU A 196 14.41 -12.72 6.03
C LEU A 196 15.63 -13.62 5.77
N ASN A 197 16.62 -13.12 5.03
CA ASN A 197 17.86 -13.86 4.76
C ASN A 197 18.74 -14.05 6.01
N SER A 198 18.50 -13.34 7.11
CA SER A 198 19.23 -13.55 8.37
C SER A 198 18.61 -14.65 9.25
N LEU A 199 17.37 -15.06 8.97
CA LEU A 199 16.67 -16.08 9.75
C LEU A 199 17.33 -17.46 9.65
N ASP A 200 17.23 -18.25 10.71
CA ASP A 200 17.72 -19.62 10.71
C ASP A 200 16.99 -20.49 9.65
N LYS A 201 17.68 -21.51 9.14
CA LYS A 201 17.10 -22.40 8.11
C LYS A 201 15.87 -23.16 8.62
N SER A 202 15.74 -23.41 9.92
CA SER A 202 14.60 -24.10 10.53
C SER A 202 13.27 -23.37 10.36
N HIS A 203 13.29 -22.05 10.08
CA HIS A 203 12.09 -21.28 9.76
C HIS A 203 11.50 -21.61 8.39
N TYR A 204 12.28 -22.27 7.53
CA TYR A 204 11.92 -22.58 6.14
C TYR A 204 11.66 -24.08 5.98
N GLN A 205 10.48 -24.42 5.48
CA GLN A 205 10.06 -25.81 5.27
C GLN A 205 9.51 -26.01 3.87
N THR A 206 9.97 -27.05 3.19
CA THR A 206 9.37 -27.47 1.92
C THR A 206 8.30 -28.51 2.19
N VAL A 207 7.07 -28.23 1.79
CA VAL A 207 5.91 -29.12 1.95
C VAL A 207 5.17 -29.19 0.63
N ASN A 208 5.07 -30.37 0.02
CA ASN A 208 4.34 -30.60 -1.23
C ASN A 208 4.71 -29.62 -2.37
N GLY A 209 6.02 -29.36 -2.56
CA GLY A 209 6.51 -28.43 -3.59
C GLY A 209 6.28 -26.94 -3.28
N THR A 210 5.74 -26.61 -2.10
CA THR A 210 5.62 -25.23 -1.61
C THR A 210 6.67 -24.95 -0.54
N ILE A 211 7.07 -23.69 -0.41
CA ILE A 211 8.05 -23.26 0.59
C ILE A 211 7.33 -22.40 1.62
N LYS A 212 7.36 -22.84 2.88
CA LYS A 212 6.74 -22.16 4.02
C LYS A 212 7.80 -21.49 4.86
N LEU A 213 7.58 -20.22 5.17
CA LEU A 213 8.34 -19.44 6.14
C LEU A 213 7.39 -19.03 7.28
N THR A 214 7.72 -19.44 8.50
CA THR A 214 6.95 -19.04 9.69
C THR A 214 7.75 -18.03 10.50
N LEU A 215 7.15 -16.85 10.69
CA LEU A 215 7.65 -15.83 11.59
C LEU A 215 6.82 -15.82 12.88
N ASN A 216 7.50 -15.95 14.01
CA ASN A 216 6.86 -15.80 15.31
C ASN A 216 6.79 -14.32 15.73
N LYS A 217 6.10 -14.07 16.84
CA LYS A 217 5.94 -12.75 17.45
C LYS A 217 7.26 -11.98 17.64
N LYS A 218 8.35 -12.66 18.04
CA LYS A 218 9.65 -12.03 18.30
C LYS A 218 10.27 -11.57 16.99
N GLU A 219 10.32 -12.43 15.97
CA GLU A 219 10.86 -12.09 14.64
C GLU A 219 10.07 -10.96 13.98
N LEU A 220 8.74 -10.98 14.10
CA LEU A 220 7.88 -9.91 13.58
C LEU A 220 8.16 -8.57 14.28
N ALA A 221 8.37 -8.59 15.60
CA ALA A 221 8.72 -7.40 16.35
C ALA A 221 10.14 -6.89 16.04
N GLU A 222 11.10 -7.79 15.83
CA GLU A 222 12.47 -7.45 15.42
C GLU A 222 12.53 -6.88 14.00
N LEU A 223 11.68 -7.37 13.10
CA LEU A 223 11.52 -6.82 11.77
C LEU A 223 10.93 -5.41 11.83
N ALA A 224 9.90 -5.21 12.64
CA ALA A 224 9.30 -3.89 12.85
C ALA A 224 10.25 -2.88 13.49
N ASN A 225 11.00 -3.29 14.52
CA ASN A 225 12.03 -2.44 15.10
C ASN A 225 13.10 -2.07 14.07
N ALA A 226 13.53 -3.01 13.22
CA ALA A 226 14.54 -2.69 12.21
C ALA A 226 14.05 -1.69 11.16
N TRP A 227 12.76 -1.74 10.81
CA TRP A 227 12.15 -0.76 9.92
C TRP A 227 12.10 0.62 10.59
N LEU A 228 11.69 0.68 11.85
CA LEU A 228 11.68 1.92 12.63
C LEU A 228 13.08 2.54 12.76
N GLU A 229 14.12 1.73 12.95
CA GLU A 229 15.51 2.18 13.01
C GLU A 229 16.03 2.68 11.65
N GLU A 230 15.76 1.97 10.55
CA GLU A 230 16.17 2.38 9.19
C GLU A 230 15.59 3.76 8.83
N PHE A 231 14.36 4.03 9.25
CA PHE A 231 13.66 5.27 8.95
C PHE A 231 13.68 6.29 10.10
N HIS A 232 14.37 6.04 11.20
CA HIS A 232 14.43 6.97 12.34
C HIS A 232 15.01 8.33 11.91
N SER A 233 16.05 8.32 11.09
CA SER A 233 16.78 9.53 10.67
C SER A 233 16.95 9.62 9.14
N ASN A 234 16.21 8.82 8.37
CA ASN A 234 16.25 8.88 6.92
C ASN A 234 15.62 10.20 6.43
N GLN A 235 16.41 11.03 5.76
CA GLN A 235 15.96 12.36 5.32
C GLN A 235 14.81 12.29 4.32
N ASP A 236 14.87 11.39 3.34
CA ASP A 236 13.80 11.22 2.34
C ASP A 236 12.45 10.95 3.01
N PHE A 237 12.41 10.03 3.98
CA PHE A 237 11.22 9.72 4.75
C PHE A 237 10.74 10.90 5.61
N ILE A 238 11.66 11.58 6.32
CA ILE A 238 11.30 12.71 7.18
C ILE A 238 10.76 13.88 6.35
N SER A 239 11.33 14.14 5.18
CA SER A 239 10.89 15.22 4.28
C SER A 239 9.47 14.97 3.77
N ILE A 240 9.21 13.77 3.22
CA ILE A 240 7.85 13.37 2.79
C ILE A 240 6.86 13.40 3.96
N TYR A 241 7.25 12.88 5.13
CA TYR A 241 6.38 12.88 6.32
C TYR A 241 6.06 14.30 6.79
N ALA A 242 7.04 15.21 6.76
CA ALA A 242 6.84 16.62 7.10
C ALA A 242 5.79 17.25 6.18
N GLU A 243 5.93 17.02 4.88
CA GLU A 243 5.07 17.63 3.88
C GLU A 243 3.62 17.15 3.97
N ILE A 244 3.41 15.82 4.05
CA ILE A 244 2.07 15.22 4.19
C ILE A 244 1.39 15.69 5.48
N ALA A 245 2.16 15.86 6.56
CA ALA A 245 1.64 16.29 7.85
C ALA A 245 1.48 17.82 7.97
N GLY A 246 1.94 18.60 7.00
CA GLY A 246 1.97 20.07 7.07
C GLY A 246 2.89 20.59 8.18
N LEU A 247 4.02 19.91 8.42
CA LEU A 247 5.01 20.21 9.45
C LEU A 247 6.31 20.72 8.84
N THR A 248 7.12 21.41 9.64
CA THR A 248 8.54 21.59 9.30
C THR A 248 9.30 20.27 9.46
N GLU A 249 10.41 20.09 8.75
CA GLU A 249 11.25 18.88 8.89
C GLU A 249 11.71 18.64 10.34
N SER A 250 12.01 19.72 11.07
CA SER A 250 12.40 19.62 12.49
C SER A 250 11.25 19.06 13.35
N GLN A 251 10.03 19.55 13.15
CA GLN A 251 8.83 19.05 13.86
C GLN A 251 8.49 17.62 13.44
N ALA A 252 8.63 17.30 12.16
CA ALA A 252 8.39 15.98 11.61
C ALA A 252 9.37 14.96 12.19
N LYS A 253 10.66 15.33 12.25
CA LYS A 253 11.70 14.54 12.90
C LYS A 253 11.37 14.29 14.36
N GLU A 254 11.19 15.33 15.17
CA GLU A 254 10.87 15.17 16.60
C GLU A 254 9.58 14.33 16.81
N GLY A 255 8.54 14.59 16.01
CA GLY A 255 7.30 13.84 16.05
C GLY A 255 7.47 12.37 15.67
N TRP A 256 8.34 12.07 14.71
CA TRP A 256 8.68 10.71 14.30
C TRP A 256 9.51 9.99 15.35
N GLU A 257 10.53 10.64 15.91
CA GLU A 257 11.38 10.07 16.96
C GLU A 257 10.55 9.63 18.17
N ASN A 258 9.64 10.50 18.62
CA ASN A 258 8.71 10.19 19.71
C ASN A 258 7.80 9.01 19.37
N ARG A 259 7.21 8.99 18.17
CA ARG A 259 6.34 7.88 17.72
C ARG A 259 7.09 6.57 17.57
N SER A 260 8.31 6.62 17.03
CA SER A 260 9.19 5.45 16.86
C SER A 260 9.51 4.85 18.22
N SER A 261 9.92 5.66 19.20
CA SER A 261 10.17 5.23 20.57
C SER A 261 8.94 4.56 21.23
N GLU A 262 7.76 5.19 21.13
CA GLU A 262 6.51 4.58 21.62
C GLU A 262 6.20 3.23 20.95
N MET A 263 6.47 3.12 19.65
CA MET A 263 6.24 1.89 18.89
C MET A 263 7.23 0.80 19.31
N GLN A 264 8.51 1.14 19.49
CA GLN A 264 9.53 0.21 19.99
C GLN A 264 9.18 -0.32 21.38
N ASP A 265 8.70 0.52 22.29
CA ASP A 265 8.27 0.09 23.61
C ASP A 265 7.00 -0.77 23.56
N ALA A 266 6.08 -0.48 22.65
CA ALA A 266 4.94 -1.34 22.37
C ALA A 266 5.36 -2.72 21.82
N LEU A 267 6.40 -2.78 20.99
CA LEU A 267 6.98 -4.02 20.46
C LEU A 267 7.71 -4.81 21.54
N LYS A 268 8.47 -4.17 22.45
CA LYS A 268 9.05 -4.84 23.63
C LYS A 268 7.95 -5.46 24.50
N SER A 269 6.90 -4.70 24.79
CA SER A 269 5.74 -5.16 25.56
C SER A 269 5.02 -6.34 24.88
N LEU A 270 4.89 -6.28 23.55
CA LEU A 270 4.32 -7.36 22.73
C LEU A 270 5.12 -8.66 22.90
N ILE A 271 6.45 -8.59 22.79
CA ILE A 271 7.35 -9.75 22.94
C ILE A 271 7.17 -10.38 24.33
N GLN A 272 7.19 -9.57 25.39
CA GLN A 272 7.12 -10.03 26.78
C GLN A 272 5.75 -10.62 27.17
N ASN A 273 4.67 -10.16 26.54
CA ASN A 273 3.32 -10.59 26.91
C ASN A 273 2.98 -12.01 26.41
N LYS A 274 2.96 -12.99 27.32
CA LYS A 274 2.67 -14.41 27.02
C LYS A 274 1.21 -14.68 26.60
N LYS A 275 0.28 -13.75 26.88
CA LYS A 275 -1.14 -13.86 26.54
C LYS A 275 -1.44 -13.40 25.12
N ILE A 276 -0.47 -12.76 24.47
CA ILE A 276 -0.53 -12.36 23.08
C ILE A 276 0.19 -13.41 22.23
N GLN A 277 -0.58 -13.99 21.31
CA GLN A 277 -0.10 -14.79 20.20
C GLN A 277 -0.07 -13.92 18.94
N LEU A 278 1.03 -14.02 18.21
CA LEU A 278 1.22 -13.33 16.94
C LEU A 278 2.12 -14.21 16.07
N SER A 279 1.68 -14.47 14.85
CA SER A 279 2.48 -15.21 13.86
C SER A 279 2.08 -14.83 12.44
N THR A 280 3.04 -14.93 11.53
CA THR A 280 2.81 -14.84 10.10
C THR A 280 3.35 -16.10 9.44
N ILE A 281 2.55 -16.74 8.60
CA ILE A 281 2.98 -17.86 7.76
C ILE A 281 2.98 -17.39 6.31
N MET A 282 4.15 -17.32 5.71
CA MET A 282 4.34 -17.05 4.29
C MET A 282 4.49 -18.37 3.54
N THR A 283 3.66 -18.61 2.53
CA THR A 283 3.72 -19.80 1.68
C THR A 283 3.97 -19.37 0.25
N VAL A 284 5.14 -19.71 -0.28
CA VAL A 284 5.53 -19.51 -1.68
C VAL A 284 5.22 -20.77 -2.46
N TYR A 285 4.56 -20.58 -3.60
CA TYR A 285 4.36 -21.57 -4.65
C TYR A 285 5.33 -21.19 -5.77
N PRO A 286 6.47 -21.89 -5.88
CA PRO A 286 7.48 -21.57 -6.88
C PRO A 286 6.98 -21.83 -8.30
N ASP A 287 7.61 -21.15 -9.26
CA ASP A 287 7.42 -21.36 -10.69
C ASP A 287 8.81 -21.39 -11.34
N SER A 288 9.07 -22.36 -12.21
CA SER A 288 10.42 -22.52 -12.82
C SER A 288 10.81 -21.33 -13.68
N ASP A 289 9.83 -20.68 -14.30
CA ASP A 289 10.05 -19.66 -15.32
C ASP A 289 9.93 -18.27 -14.69
N LYS A 290 8.91 -18.10 -13.84
CA LYS A 290 8.58 -16.82 -13.20
C LYS A 290 9.22 -16.62 -11.81
N GLY A 291 9.77 -17.67 -11.21
CA GLY A 291 10.26 -17.71 -9.84
C GLY A 291 9.15 -17.94 -8.81
N VAL A 292 8.12 -17.10 -8.80
CA VAL A 292 6.94 -17.23 -7.93
C VAL A 292 5.68 -17.29 -8.79
N LYS A 293 4.86 -18.33 -8.61
CA LYS A 293 3.49 -18.37 -9.13
C LYS A 293 2.52 -17.67 -8.18
N LYS A 294 2.65 -17.97 -6.88
CA LYS A 294 1.77 -17.46 -5.83
C LYS A 294 2.51 -17.31 -4.50
N LEU A 295 2.17 -16.27 -3.75
CA LEU A 295 2.54 -16.09 -2.35
C LEU A 295 1.26 -15.92 -1.53
N VAL A 296 1.17 -16.60 -0.40
CA VAL A 296 0.11 -16.41 0.59
C VAL A 296 0.74 -16.08 1.93
N MET A 297 0.40 -14.95 2.52
CA MET A 297 0.82 -14.57 3.87
C MET A 297 -0.41 -14.56 4.77
N ALA A 298 -0.47 -15.52 5.69
CA ALA A 298 -1.54 -15.61 6.68
C ALA A 298 -1.04 -14.99 7.99
N PHE A 299 -1.69 -13.93 8.43
CA PHE A 299 -1.43 -13.27 9.70
C PHE A 299 -2.45 -13.72 10.75
N ASP A 300 -1.97 -14.06 11.94
CA ASP A 300 -2.81 -14.46 13.07
C ASP A 300 -2.37 -13.72 14.35
N TYR A 301 -3.28 -12.93 14.90
CA TYR A 301 -3.15 -12.27 16.19
C TYR A 301 -4.28 -12.70 17.12
N ALA A 302 -3.93 -13.04 18.35
CA ALA A 302 -4.87 -13.27 19.43
C ALA A 302 -4.34 -12.68 20.74
N ASN A 303 -5.21 -12.00 21.49
CA ASN A 303 -4.95 -11.56 22.85
C ASN A 303 -6.01 -12.15 23.77
N GLN A 304 -5.61 -13.12 24.59
CA GLN A 304 -6.51 -13.85 25.46
C GLN A 304 -7.12 -12.95 26.55
N ASP A 305 -6.35 -12.02 27.13
CA ASP A 305 -6.81 -11.17 28.22
C ASP A 305 -7.89 -10.19 27.76
N LYS A 306 -7.79 -9.74 26.51
CA LYS A 306 -8.74 -8.79 25.90
C LYS A 306 -9.79 -9.44 25.02
N GLN A 307 -9.75 -10.76 24.88
CA GLN A 307 -10.58 -11.52 23.94
C GLN A 307 -10.52 -10.96 22.50
N GLN A 308 -9.33 -10.48 22.09
CA GLN A 308 -9.12 -9.90 20.77
C GLN A 308 -8.61 -10.93 19.79
N LYS A 309 -9.11 -10.87 18.55
CA LYS A 309 -8.68 -11.71 17.45
C LYS A 309 -8.63 -10.92 16.16
N LEU A 310 -7.52 -11.01 15.45
CA LEU A 310 -7.35 -10.41 14.14
C LEU A 310 -6.65 -11.42 13.23
N LYS A 311 -7.29 -11.78 12.13
CA LYS A 311 -6.71 -12.61 11.07
C LYS A 311 -6.89 -11.93 9.73
N PHE A 312 -5.87 -11.95 8.90
CA PHE A 312 -5.98 -11.53 7.51
C PHE A 312 -5.04 -12.35 6.63
N ASP A 313 -5.45 -12.53 5.38
CA ASP A 313 -4.62 -13.14 4.35
C ASP A 313 -4.21 -12.06 3.35
N PHE A 314 -2.93 -12.05 3.00
CA PHE A 314 -2.42 -11.38 1.83
C PHE A 314 -2.06 -12.42 0.77
N THR A 315 -2.59 -12.29 -0.44
CA THR A 315 -2.27 -13.17 -1.56
C THR A 315 -1.66 -12.37 -2.69
N MET A 316 -0.54 -12.83 -3.24
CA MET A 316 0.02 -12.38 -4.50
C MET A 316 -0.03 -13.51 -5.52
N ASN A 317 -0.47 -13.25 -6.74
CA ASN A 317 -0.32 -14.18 -7.88
C ASN A 317 0.46 -13.47 -8.99
N LEU A 318 1.46 -14.15 -9.55
CA LEU A 318 2.13 -13.67 -10.75
C LEU A 318 1.45 -14.27 -11.99
N LEU A 319 1.02 -13.40 -12.89
CA LEU A 319 0.27 -13.74 -14.09
C LEU A 319 1.18 -13.63 -15.32
N ASP A 320 0.65 -13.97 -16.50
CA ASP A 320 1.29 -13.57 -17.75
C ASP A 320 1.19 -12.05 -17.92
N PHE A 321 2.16 -11.46 -18.60
CA PHE A 321 2.19 -10.01 -18.79
C PHE A 321 0.96 -9.55 -19.56
N GLU A 322 0.23 -8.61 -18.96
CA GLU A 322 -0.86 -7.90 -19.58
C GLU A 322 -0.36 -6.57 -20.12
N LYS A 323 -0.66 -6.31 -21.39
CA LYS A 323 -0.21 -5.10 -22.06
C LYS A 323 -0.78 -3.87 -21.35
N ILE A 324 0.12 -3.02 -20.85
CA ILE A 324 -0.23 -1.72 -20.28
C ILE A 324 -0.85 -0.83 -21.37
N PRO A 325 -2.01 -0.18 -21.11
CA PRO A 325 -2.61 0.79 -22.04
C PRO A 325 -1.66 1.96 -22.36
N THR A 326 -2.04 2.80 -23.32
CA THR A 326 -1.25 3.98 -23.67
C THR A 326 -1.18 4.92 -22.46
N PRO A 327 0.01 5.32 -21.98
CA PRO A 327 0.13 6.28 -20.89
C PRO A 327 -0.33 7.67 -21.36
N PRO A 328 -0.77 8.54 -20.43
CA PRO A 328 -1.09 9.91 -20.78
C PRO A 328 0.12 10.67 -21.29
N THR A 329 -0.12 11.60 -22.21
CA THR A 329 0.84 12.62 -22.64
C THR A 329 0.66 13.90 -21.83
N LYS A 330 1.57 14.87 -21.98
CA LYS A 330 1.50 16.16 -21.25
C LYS A 330 0.18 16.90 -21.48
N GLU A 331 -0.40 16.78 -22.68
CA GLU A 331 -1.67 17.42 -23.02
C GLU A 331 -2.88 16.74 -22.36
N ASP A 332 -2.71 15.48 -21.92
CA ASP A 332 -3.76 14.71 -21.25
C ASP A 332 -3.79 14.95 -19.74
N ILE A 333 -2.77 15.61 -19.17
CA ILE A 333 -2.70 15.92 -17.73
C ILE A 333 -3.45 17.22 -17.43
N LEU A 334 -4.35 17.18 -16.45
CA LEU A 334 -5.02 18.37 -15.93
C LEU A 334 -4.01 19.31 -15.29
N THR A 335 -4.04 20.56 -15.73
CA THR A 335 -3.28 21.63 -15.11
C THR A 335 -3.97 22.12 -13.83
N LYS A 336 -3.19 22.75 -12.95
CA LYS A 336 -3.73 23.48 -11.79
C LYS A 336 -4.87 24.42 -12.17
N LYS A 337 -4.69 25.18 -13.24
CA LYS A 337 -5.68 26.19 -13.68
C LYS A 337 -7.01 25.53 -14.02
N GLU A 338 -6.98 24.39 -14.69
CA GLU A 338 -8.17 23.62 -15.01
C GLU A 338 -8.82 23.09 -13.71
N LEU A 339 -8.03 22.52 -12.78
CA LEU A 339 -8.53 22.01 -11.51
C LEU A 339 -9.16 23.11 -10.61
N ASP A 340 -8.53 24.29 -10.54
CA ASP A 340 -9.01 25.42 -9.74
C ASP A 340 -10.28 26.05 -10.32
N ASN A 341 -10.41 26.12 -11.64
CA ASN A 341 -11.62 26.60 -12.31
C ASN A 341 -12.81 25.70 -11.98
N VAL A 342 -12.62 24.38 -12.09
CA VAL A 342 -13.63 23.35 -11.79
C VAL A 342 -14.18 23.52 -10.37
N MET A 343 -13.30 23.70 -9.39
CA MET A 343 -13.69 23.83 -7.98
C MET A 343 -14.31 25.21 -7.64
N THR A 344 -13.77 26.28 -8.23
CA THR A 344 -14.17 27.66 -7.89
C THR A 344 -15.55 28.02 -8.44
N ASP A 345 -15.87 27.58 -9.65
CA ASP A 345 -17.14 27.94 -10.31
C ASP A 345 -18.34 27.31 -9.60
N ILE A 346 -18.18 26.12 -9.04
CA ILE A 346 -19.25 25.38 -8.38
C ILE A 346 -19.49 25.84 -6.94
N ILE A 347 -18.41 26.08 -6.17
CA ILE A 347 -18.51 26.63 -4.81
C ILE A 347 -19.16 28.02 -4.84
N ARG A 348 -18.89 28.83 -5.87
CA ARG A 348 -19.54 30.14 -6.05
C ARG A 348 -21.01 30.02 -6.48
N ALA A 349 -21.35 29.05 -7.32
CA ALA A 349 -22.71 28.82 -7.79
C ALA A 349 -23.65 28.28 -6.69
N GLN A 350 -23.15 27.57 -5.67
CA GLN A 350 -23.93 27.08 -4.53
C GLN A 350 -24.13 28.11 -3.40
N ARG A 351 -23.32 29.17 -3.37
CA ARG A 351 -23.42 30.26 -2.36
C ARG A 351 -24.33 31.41 -2.80
N LYS A 352 -24.89 31.34 -4.01
CA LYS A 352 -25.94 32.23 -4.52
C LYS A 352 -27.26 31.49 -4.46
#